data_AF-A0A5C8DDU3-F1
#
_entry.id   AF-A0A5C8DDU3-F1
#
_cell.length_a   1.000
_cell.length_b   1.000
_cell.length_c   1.000
_cell.angle_alpha   90.00
_cell.angle_beta   90.00
_cell.angle_gamma   90.00
#
_symmetry.space_group_name_H-M   'P 1'
#
loop_
_entity.id
_entity.type
_entity.pdbx_description
1 polymer ?
#
loop_
_entity_poly.entity_id
_entity_poly.type
_entity_poly.pdbx_seq_one_letter_code
_entity_poly.pdbx_strand_id
1 'polypeptide(L)'
;MTMFSISFKYKKSQYQALIRIIKEREEGEKEYRVTIMNGDLEMLLYGNHILKEKNGRIDIQESDLPHHIVELRAVIADALESFHAEEIAN
;
A
#
# COMPACT_ATOMS: atom_id res chain seq x y z
N MET A 1 6.74 16.54 -2.29
CA MET A 1 6.03 15.26 -2.57
C MET A 1 7.03 14.14 -2.40
N THR A 2 6.79 13.26 -1.45
CA THR A 2 7.69 12.15 -1.10
C THR A 2 7.27 10.88 -1.83
N MET A 3 8.24 10.12 -2.32
CA MET A 3 8.04 8.87 -3.03
C MET A 3 9.14 7.89 -2.64
N PHE A 4 8.76 6.64 -2.39
CA PHE A 4 9.67 5.58 -1.99
C PHE A 4 9.18 4.24 -2.54
N SER A 5 10.05 3.24 -2.54
CA SER A 5 9.72 1.89 -2.99
C SER A 5 9.63 0.94 -1.81
N ILE A 6 8.63 0.08 -1.82
CA ILE A 6 8.52 -1.05 -0.88
C ILE A 6 8.63 -2.38 -1.63
N SER A 7 9.08 -3.40 -0.91
CA SER A 7 9.15 -4.77 -1.40
C SER A 7 8.13 -5.62 -0.65
N PHE A 8 7.37 -6.47 -1.35
CA PHE A 8 6.33 -7.31 -0.74
C PHE A 8 6.25 -8.70 -1.38
N LYS A 9 5.73 -9.69 -0.66
CA LYS A 9 5.55 -11.06 -1.15
C LYS A 9 4.09 -11.35 -1.40
N TYR A 10 3.76 -11.79 -2.61
CA TYR A 10 2.41 -12.20 -2.99
C TYR A 10 2.47 -13.54 -3.74
N LYS A 11 1.63 -14.51 -3.36
CA LYS A 11 1.58 -15.85 -4.00
C LYS A 11 2.95 -16.50 -4.29
N LYS A 12 3.86 -16.47 -3.31
CA LYS A 12 5.24 -17.01 -3.34
C LYS A 12 6.25 -16.25 -4.22
N SER A 13 5.86 -15.14 -4.83
CA SER A 13 6.73 -14.28 -5.62
C SER A 13 7.03 -12.97 -4.88
N GLN A 14 8.21 -12.43 -5.13
CA GLN A 14 8.63 -11.13 -4.61
C GLN A 14 8.30 -10.05 -5.65
N TYR A 15 7.70 -8.96 -5.20
CA TYR A 15 7.34 -7.81 -6.02
C TYR A 15 7.84 -6.52 -5.38
N GLN A 16 7.83 -5.46 -6.19
CA GLN A 16 8.10 -4.10 -5.75
C GLN A 16 6.90 -3.21 -6.09
N ALA A 17 6.64 -2.24 -5.22
CA ALA A 17 5.68 -1.19 -5.46
C ALA A 17 6.33 0.17 -5.19
N LEU A 18 5.96 1.15 -6.01
CA LEU A 18 6.28 2.54 -5.82
C LEU A 18 5.13 3.20 -5.06
N ILE A 19 5.45 3.79 -3.92
CA ILE A 19 4.51 4.45 -3.02
C ILE A 19 4.70 5.95 -3.16
N ARG A 20 3.61 6.66 -3.45
CA ARG A 20 3.57 8.12 -3.49
C ARG A 20 2.60 8.63 -2.44
N ILE A 21 3.07 9.54 -1.58
CA ILE A 21 2.18 10.29 -0.69
C ILE A 21 1.47 11.34 -1.53
N ILE A 22 0.15 11.23 -1.64
CA ILE A 22 -0.69 12.15 -2.43
C ILE A 22 -1.48 13.12 -1.56
N LYS A 23 -1.73 12.77 -0.28
CA LYS A 23 -2.23 13.69 0.74
C LYS A 23 -1.63 13.34 2.09
N GLU A 24 -1.36 14.37 2.87
CA GLU A 24 -0.93 14.30 4.26
C GLU A 24 -1.66 15.41 5.01
N ARG A 25 -2.41 15.05 6.06
CA ARG A 25 -3.15 15.99 6.91
C ARG A 25 -2.54 16.01 8.32
N GLU A 26 -2.78 17.09 9.04
CA GLU A 26 -2.19 17.34 10.36
C GLU A 26 -2.59 16.29 11.43
N GLU A 27 -3.68 15.55 11.24
CA GLU A 27 -4.18 14.54 12.19
C GLU A 27 -3.65 13.11 11.93
N GLY A 28 -2.54 12.96 11.21
CA GLY A 28 -1.97 11.64 10.91
C GLY A 28 -2.79 10.84 9.89
N GLU A 29 -3.63 11.51 9.10
CA GLU A 29 -4.28 10.93 7.93
C GLU A 29 -3.38 11.09 6.71
N LYS A 30 -3.05 9.97 6.06
CA LYS A 30 -2.24 9.95 4.82
C LYS A 30 -2.97 9.16 3.74
N GLU A 31 -2.84 9.63 2.51
CA GLU A 31 -3.27 8.88 1.33
C GLU A 31 -2.05 8.51 0.50
N TYR A 32 -1.92 7.21 0.24
CA TYR A 32 -0.85 6.63 -0.55
C TYR A 32 -1.40 6.15 -1.88
N ARG A 33 -0.77 6.58 -2.97
CA ARG A 33 -0.95 5.93 -4.27
C ARG A 33 0.09 4.85 -4.45
N VAL A 34 -0.37 3.65 -4.74
CA VAL A 34 0.43 2.47 -5.01
C VAL A 34 0.55 2.26 -6.51
N THR A 35 1.76 2.00 -6.99
CA THR A 35 2.01 1.51 -8.34
C THR A 35 2.88 0.26 -8.26
N ILE A 36 2.31 -0.89 -8.61
CA ILE A 36 3.02 -2.18 -8.59
C ILE A 36 3.91 -2.27 -9.84
N MET A 37 5.17 -2.62 -9.66
CA MET A 37 6.16 -2.75 -10.74
C MET A 37 6.02 -4.09 -11.50
N ASN A 38 4.78 -4.56 -11.64
CA ASN A 38 4.39 -5.75 -12.40
C ASN A 38 3.04 -5.45 -13.06
N GLY A 39 2.99 -5.53 -14.39
CA GLY A 39 1.82 -5.10 -15.17
C GLY A 39 0.54 -5.88 -14.84
N ASP A 40 0.65 -7.18 -14.60
CA ASP A 40 -0.52 -8.03 -14.30
C ASP A 40 -1.13 -7.67 -12.94
N LEU A 41 -0.29 -7.50 -11.91
CA LEU A 41 -0.75 -7.09 -10.59
C LEU A 41 -1.20 -5.63 -10.55
N GLU A 42 -0.56 -4.74 -11.30
CA GLU A 42 -1.01 -3.35 -11.41
C GLU A 42 -2.39 -3.26 -12.07
N MET A 43 -2.63 -4.07 -13.11
CA MET A 43 -3.94 -4.18 -13.75
C MET A 43 -4.98 -4.81 -12.81
N LEU A 44 -4.57 -5.78 -11.98
CA LEU A 44 -5.44 -6.37 -10.95
C LEU A 44 -5.89 -5.33 -9.91
N LEU A 45 -5.01 -4.38 -9.58
CA LEU A 45 -5.28 -3.31 -8.64
C LEU A 45 -6.05 -2.14 -9.26
N TYR A 46 -6.44 -2.21 -10.54
CA TYR A 46 -7.08 -1.11 -11.27
C TYR A 46 -8.30 -0.55 -10.51
N GLY A 47 -8.26 0.76 -10.25
CA GLY A 47 -9.27 1.47 -9.46
C GLY A 47 -9.09 1.40 -7.93
N ASN A 48 -8.18 0.55 -7.43
CA ASN A 48 -8.00 0.22 -6.01
C ASN A 48 -6.57 0.51 -5.50
N HIS A 49 -5.86 1.43 -6.17
CA HIS A 49 -4.46 1.77 -5.90
C HIS A 49 -4.26 2.72 -4.71
N ILE A 50 -5.34 3.20 -4.10
CA ILE A 50 -5.23 4.13 -2.97
C ILE A 50 -5.34 3.36 -1.67
N LEU A 51 -4.35 3.54 -0.81
CA LEU A 51 -4.38 3.12 0.58
C LEU A 51 -4.52 4.36 1.46
N LYS A 52 -5.38 4.28 2.46
CA LYS A 52 -5.62 5.38 3.40
C LYS A 52 -5.07 4.97 4.74
N GLU A 53 -4.31 5.84 5.36
CA GLU A 53 -3.88 5.67 6.75
C GLU A 53 -4.70 6.56 7.65
N LYS A 54 -5.09 6.01 8.79
CA LYS A 54 -5.73 6.74 9.86
C LYS A 54 -5.16 6.28 11.19
N ASN A 55 -4.63 7.21 11.98
CA ASN A 55 -4.05 6.93 13.30
C ASN A 55 -2.95 5.85 13.26
N GLY A 56 -2.06 5.90 12.26
CA GLY A 56 -0.94 4.95 12.15
C GLY A 56 -1.31 3.56 11.62
N ARG A 57 -2.53 3.35 11.13
CA ARG A 57 -2.98 2.07 10.55
C ARG A 57 -3.53 2.28 9.16
N ILE A 58 -3.20 1.36 8.26
CA ILE A 58 -3.77 1.37 6.91
C ILE A 58 -5.17 0.76 6.93
N ASP A 59 -6.13 1.50 6.38
CA ASP A 59 -7.51 1.06 6.20
C ASP A 59 -7.64 0.17 4.96
N ILE A 60 -8.04 -1.09 5.19
CA ILE A 60 -8.26 -2.12 4.17
C ILE A 60 -9.76 -2.38 3.97
N GLN A 61 -10.64 -1.65 4.64
CA GLN A 61 -12.09 -1.89 4.57
C GLN A 61 -12.67 -1.58 3.20
N GLU A 62 -12.86 -2.61 2.38
CA GLU A 62 -13.71 -2.53 1.20
C GLU A 62 -14.52 -3.82 1.06
N SER A 63 -15.73 -3.81 1.62
CA SER A 63 -16.66 -4.95 1.69
C SER A 63 -17.08 -5.49 0.33
N ASP A 64 -16.91 -4.70 -0.74
CA ASP A 64 -17.41 -5.00 -2.08
C ASP A 64 -16.30 -5.44 -3.05
N LEU A 65 -15.04 -5.53 -2.59
CA LEU A 65 -13.94 -5.97 -3.45
C LEU A 65 -13.84 -7.49 -3.57
N PRO A 66 -13.42 -8.00 -4.74
CA PRO A 66 -12.99 -9.39 -4.87
C PRO A 66 -11.89 -9.75 -3.87
N HIS A 67 -11.97 -10.95 -3.29
CA HIS A 67 -11.05 -11.42 -2.26
C HIS A 67 -9.57 -11.27 -2.61
N HIS A 68 -9.20 -11.52 -3.87
CA HIS A 68 -7.81 -11.42 -4.32
C HIS A 68 -7.28 -9.97 -4.35
N ILE A 69 -8.15 -8.97 -4.54
CA ILE A 69 -7.76 -7.55 -4.46
C ILE A 69 -7.58 -7.17 -3.00
N VAL A 70 -8.49 -7.60 -2.12
CA VAL A 70 -8.37 -7.39 -0.67
C VAL A 70 -7.06 -7.99 -0.14
N GLU A 71 -6.75 -9.24 -0.52
CA GLU A 71 -5.51 -9.92 -0.16
C GLU A 71 -4.27 -9.16 -0.64
N LEU A 72 -4.24 -8.73 -1.92
CA LEU A 72 -3.12 -7.98 -2.46
C LEU A 72 -2.93 -6.64 -1.73
N ARG A 73 -4.01 -5.92 -1.44
CA ARG A 73 -3.96 -4.65 -0.71
C ARG A 73 -3.49 -4.82 0.73
N ALA A 74 -3.95 -5.86 1.41
CA ALA A 74 -3.51 -6.18 2.77
C ALA A 74 -1.99 -6.42 2.81
N VAL A 75 -1.46 -7.23 1.88
CA VAL A 75 -0.03 -7.50 1.79
C VAL A 75 0.79 -6.23 1.52
N ILE A 76 0.31 -5.34 0.67
CA ILE A 76 0.98 -4.06 0.36
C ILE A 76 0.94 -3.13 1.59
N ALA A 77 -0.19 -3.11 2.30
CA ALA A 77 -0.33 -2.35 3.53
C ALA A 77 0.60 -2.84 4.64
N ASP A 78 0.68 -4.16 4.87
CA ASP A 78 1.61 -4.74 5.84
C ASP A 78 3.07 -4.37 5.52
N ALA A 79 3.44 -4.38 4.25
CA ALA A 79 4.78 -3.98 3.80
C ALA A 79 5.03 -2.47 4.01
N LEU A 80 4.00 -1.64 3.83
CA LEU A 80 4.08 -0.20 4.09
C LEU A 80 4.22 0.11 5.59
N GLU A 81 3.44 -0.57 6.43
CA GLU A 81 3.54 -0.44 7.90
C GLU A 81 4.92 -0.89 8.40
N SER A 82 5.44 -1.99 7.86
CA SER A 82 6.80 -2.47 8.17
C SER A 82 7.87 -1.46 7.78
N PHE A 83 7.76 -0.87 6.59
CA PHE A 83 8.67 0.19 6.14
C PHE A 83 8.67 1.39 7.10
N HIS A 84 7.49 1.84 7.55
CA HIS A 84 7.40 2.93 8.51
C HIS A 84 7.98 2.58 9.88
N ALA A 85 7.82 1.34 10.34
CA ALA A 85 8.43 0.88 11.59
C ALA A 85 9.97 0.89 11.54
N GLU A 86 10.55 0.52 10.40
CA GLU A 86 12.00 0.56 10.17
C GLU A 86 12.54 1.99 10.11
N GLU A 87 11.82 2.92 9.47
CA GLU A 87 12.19 4.35 9.41
C GLU A 87 12.18 5.02 10.79
N ILE A 88 11.30 4.61 11.70
CA ILE A 88 11.25 5.14 13.08
C ILE A 88 12.39 4.57 13.94
N ALA A 89 12.89 3.36 13.63
CA ALA A 89 13.92 2.69 14.40
C ALA A 89 15.36 3.17 14.09
N ASN A 90 15.55 3.86 12.97
CA ASN A 90 16.83 4.39 12.49
C ASN A 90 17.01 5.88 12.80
#